data_AF-A0A7X3UFK4-F1
#
_entry.id   AF-A0A7X3UFK4-F1
#
_cell.length_a   1.000
_cell.length_b   1.000
_cell.length_c   1.000
_cell.angle_alpha   90.00
_cell.angle_beta   90.00
_cell.angle_gamma   90.00
#
_symmetry.space_group_name_H-M   'P 1'
#
loop_
_entity.id
_entity.type
_entity.pdbx_description
1 polymer ?
#
loop_
_entity_poly.entity_id
_entity_poly.type
_entity_poly.pdbx_seq_one_letter_code
_entity_poly.pdbx_strand_id
1 'polypeptide(L)'
;MKRNLLRLLVGLMAALCVFIGLTGGCGLVGDGTDADRDAPVTFGDYWYQGKAEITSYTLKQARYGDLHDGDAVLIFVTEDFSAQKQVKLDRPDEAGDDAVKVLKLNALRNFNTGVYPYTVMTSAFTPVYRDLHPKTLKITTSVQEWCGHAFVQLNLQDGRYRVHQYSYFESEGDRVAELENAIPEDEIWTTIRLNPDALPTGEVSMIPGTL
;
A
#
# COMPACT_ATOMS: atom_id res chain seq x y z
N MET A 1 -55.41 -52.28 21.98
CA MET A 1 -55.11 -51.29 23.03
C MET A 1 -55.02 -49.90 22.38
N LYS A 2 -56.01 -49.04 22.63
CA LYS A 2 -56.17 -47.58 22.36
C LYS A 2 -55.39 -46.87 21.20
N ARG A 3 -56.20 -46.28 20.28
CA ARG A 3 -56.17 -44.91 19.66
C ARG A 3 -55.12 -44.60 18.56
N ASN A 4 -55.54 -44.34 17.30
CA ASN A 4 -55.85 -43.04 16.63
C ASN A 4 -54.57 -42.22 16.31
N LEU A 5 -54.32 -41.55 15.17
CA LEU A 5 -55.15 -40.95 14.11
C LEU A 5 -54.24 -40.41 12.95
N LEU A 6 -54.73 -40.49 11.70
CA LEU A 6 -54.71 -39.48 10.61
C LEU A 6 -53.49 -39.10 9.72
N ARG A 7 -53.87 -38.94 8.41
CA ARG A 7 -53.27 -38.24 7.22
C ARG A 7 -52.54 -39.20 6.25
N LEU A 8 -53.05 -39.63 5.07
CA LEU A 8 -53.80 -39.01 3.93
C LEU A 8 -52.94 -37.89 3.25
N LEU A 9 -52.58 -37.81 1.96
CA LEU A 9 -52.91 -38.36 0.61
C LEU A 9 -51.56 -38.61 -0.16
N VAL A 10 -51.34 -39.54 -1.11
CA VAL A 10 -51.91 -39.88 -2.45
C VAL A 10 -51.67 -38.86 -3.58
N GLY A 11 -51.05 -39.32 -4.69
CA GLY A 11 -51.18 -38.81 -6.07
C GLY A 11 -49.84 -38.39 -6.70
N LEU A 12 -49.10 -39.22 -7.45
CA LEU A 12 -49.31 -39.91 -8.74
C LEU A 12 -49.06 -39.02 -9.99
N MET A 13 -48.21 -39.60 -10.85
CA MET A 13 -47.71 -39.27 -12.18
C MET A 13 -48.66 -38.64 -13.23
N ALA A 14 -47.95 -38.00 -14.19
CA ALA A 14 -48.15 -37.96 -15.64
C ALA A 14 -48.99 -36.82 -16.25
N ALA A 15 -48.36 -36.02 -17.13
CA ALA A 15 -48.65 -36.01 -18.56
C ALA A 15 -47.70 -35.07 -19.34
N LEU A 16 -47.47 -35.47 -20.59
CA LEU A 16 -46.63 -34.97 -21.67
C LEU A 16 -47.27 -33.75 -22.40
N CYS A 17 -46.53 -33.15 -23.35
CA CYS A 17 -46.94 -32.26 -24.47
C CYS A 17 -46.84 -30.73 -24.17
N VAL A 18 -46.33 -29.79 -24.99
CA VAL A 18 -45.94 -29.69 -26.42
C VAL A 18 -44.88 -28.57 -26.59
N PHE A 19 -44.02 -28.71 -27.61
CA PHE A 19 -43.14 -27.69 -28.23
C PHE A 19 -43.82 -26.37 -28.63
N ILE A 20 -43.22 -25.21 -28.34
CA ILE A 20 -43.37 -23.98 -29.16
C ILE A 20 -42.04 -23.21 -29.25
N GLY A 21 -41.46 -23.23 -30.47
CA GLY A 21 -40.92 -22.08 -31.21
C GLY A 21 -39.81 -21.19 -30.63
N LEU A 22 -38.58 -21.37 -31.14
CA LEU A 22 -37.57 -20.32 -31.23
C LEU A 22 -38.07 -19.15 -32.11
N THR A 23 -37.95 -17.92 -31.62
CA THR A 23 -37.47 -16.79 -32.44
C THR A 23 -36.47 -15.99 -31.61
N GLY A 24 -35.23 -15.95 -32.09
CA GLY A 24 -34.15 -15.21 -31.47
C GLY A 24 -34.28 -13.71 -31.70
N GLY A 25 -34.29 -12.94 -30.63
CA GLY A 25 -33.95 -11.52 -30.63
C GLY A 25 -32.56 -11.37 -30.04
N CYS A 26 -31.56 -11.32 -30.91
CA CYS A 26 -30.19 -10.93 -30.56
C CYS A 26 -30.22 -9.44 -30.23
N GLY A 27 -30.09 -9.10 -28.94
CA GLY A 27 -29.83 -7.73 -28.52
C GLY A 27 -28.50 -7.28 -29.11
N LEU A 28 -28.52 -6.17 -29.83
CA LEU A 28 -27.37 -5.54 -30.45
C LEU A 28 -26.34 -5.21 -29.36
N VAL A 29 -25.27 -6.00 -29.30
CA VAL A 29 -24.01 -5.57 -28.70
C VAL A 29 -23.50 -4.44 -29.58
N GLY A 30 -23.53 -3.21 -29.06
CA GLY A 30 -22.86 -2.10 -29.70
C GLY A 30 -21.39 -2.46 -29.86
N ASP A 31 -20.94 -2.49 -31.12
CA ASP A 31 -19.55 -2.69 -31.48
C ASP A 31 -18.77 -1.49 -30.95
N GLY A 32 -18.22 -1.64 -29.75
CA GLY A 32 -17.29 -0.67 -29.18
C GLY A 32 -16.07 -0.65 -30.06
N THR A 33 -16.03 0.29 -30.99
CA THR A 33 -14.88 0.55 -31.84
C THR A 33 -13.62 0.60 -30.96
N ASP A 34 -12.56 -0.12 -31.35
CA ASP A 34 -11.23 -0.17 -30.72
C ASP A 34 -10.57 1.20 -30.48
N ALA A 35 -11.22 2.30 -30.88
CA ALA A 35 -10.80 3.68 -30.70
C ALA A 35 -10.77 4.17 -29.23
N ASP A 36 -11.33 3.43 -28.27
CA ASP A 36 -11.28 3.77 -26.84
C ASP A 36 -10.05 3.17 -26.10
N ARG A 37 -9.24 2.36 -26.79
CA ARG A 37 -8.08 1.68 -26.18
C ARG A 37 -6.77 2.46 -26.19
N ASP A 38 -6.72 3.59 -26.89
CA ASP A 38 -5.50 4.39 -27.12
C ASP A 38 -5.44 5.71 -26.34
N ALA A 39 -6.43 6.02 -25.49
CA ALA A 39 -6.31 7.17 -24.60
C ALA A 39 -5.19 6.91 -23.56
N PRO A 40 -4.23 7.83 -23.37
CA PRO A 40 -3.18 7.64 -22.38
C PRO A 40 -3.79 7.53 -20.99
N VAL A 41 -3.46 6.44 -20.29
CA VAL A 41 -3.87 6.23 -18.89
C VAL A 41 -3.31 7.38 -18.06
N THR A 42 -4.19 8.17 -17.45
CA THR A 42 -3.76 9.25 -16.58
C THR A 42 -3.35 8.71 -15.21
N PHE A 43 -2.61 9.51 -14.44
CA PHE A 43 -2.31 9.19 -13.04
C PHE A 43 -3.61 8.88 -12.26
N GLY A 44 -4.65 9.67 -12.49
CA GLY A 44 -5.91 9.54 -11.78
C GLY A 44 -6.62 8.23 -12.10
N ASP A 45 -6.65 7.83 -13.37
CA ASP A 45 -7.28 6.58 -13.82
C ASP A 45 -6.58 5.35 -13.22
N TYR A 46 -5.25 5.39 -13.10
CA TYR A 46 -4.48 4.29 -12.55
C TYR A 46 -4.58 4.20 -11.03
N TRP A 47 -4.43 5.32 -10.31
CA TRP A 47 -4.25 5.32 -8.86
C TRP A 47 -5.54 5.47 -8.06
N TYR A 48 -6.57 6.13 -8.58
CA TYR A 48 -7.84 6.34 -7.86
C TYR A 48 -8.93 5.31 -8.21
N GLN A 49 -8.56 4.15 -8.75
CA GLN A 49 -9.47 3.04 -9.03
C GLN A 49 -9.83 2.17 -7.80
N GLY A 50 -9.44 2.57 -6.59
CA GLY A 50 -9.71 1.82 -5.36
C GLY A 50 -8.90 0.53 -5.18
N LYS A 51 -7.71 0.44 -5.81
CA LYS A 51 -6.80 -0.71 -5.72
C LYS A 51 -5.40 -0.28 -5.26
N ALA A 52 -4.58 -1.24 -4.88
CA ALA A 52 -3.16 -1.06 -4.63
C ALA A 52 -2.31 -1.71 -5.73
N GLU A 53 -1.15 -1.13 -6.01
CA GLU A 53 -0.08 -1.80 -6.78
C GLU A 53 0.75 -2.64 -5.79
N ILE A 54 1.05 -3.89 -6.15
CA ILE A 54 1.90 -4.79 -5.37
C ILE A 54 2.99 -5.33 -6.28
N THR A 55 4.23 -5.28 -5.84
CA THR A 55 5.37 -5.91 -6.53
C THR A 55 6.19 -6.74 -5.55
N SER A 56 6.54 -7.97 -5.93
CA SER A 56 7.37 -8.86 -5.13
C SER A 56 8.72 -9.13 -5.82
N TYR A 57 9.75 -9.32 -5.00
CA TYR A 57 11.13 -9.53 -5.43
C TYR A 57 11.78 -10.60 -4.56
N THR A 58 12.71 -11.36 -5.15
CA THR A 58 13.69 -12.13 -4.38
C THR A 58 14.71 -11.17 -3.77
N LEU A 59 15.00 -11.34 -2.48
CA LEU A 59 15.91 -10.47 -1.73
C LEU A 59 17.20 -11.22 -1.37
N LYS A 60 18.34 -10.53 -1.48
CA LYS A 60 19.62 -10.89 -0.85
C LYS A 60 19.99 -9.79 0.14
N GLN A 61 19.74 -10.02 1.42
CA GLN A 61 19.95 -9.03 2.48
C GLN A 61 21.30 -9.22 3.16
N ALA A 62 22.13 -8.18 3.19
CA ALA A 62 23.36 -8.18 3.99
C ALA A 62 23.02 -7.92 5.47
N ARG A 63 23.42 -8.82 6.38
CA ARG A 63 23.29 -8.66 7.83
C ARG A 63 24.32 -9.51 8.55
N TYR A 64 25.00 -8.94 9.56
CA TYR A 64 26.07 -9.58 10.34
C TYR A 64 27.24 -10.14 9.49
N GLY A 65 27.53 -9.48 8.36
CA GLY A 65 28.61 -9.89 7.45
C GLY A 65 28.23 -10.96 6.43
N ASP A 66 27.03 -11.53 6.52
CA ASP A 66 26.53 -12.56 5.61
C ASP A 66 25.40 -12.04 4.71
N LEU A 67 25.18 -12.72 3.58
CA LEU A 67 24.03 -12.52 2.70
C LEU A 67 22.94 -13.55 3.00
N HIS A 68 21.74 -13.08 3.29
CA HIS A 68 20.57 -13.90 3.62
C HIS A 68 19.54 -13.83 2.51
N ASP A 69 19.04 -15.00 2.10
CA ASP A 69 17.91 -15.09 1.18
C ASP A 69 16.61 -14.65 1.86
N GLY A 70 15.73 -14.04 1.08
CA GLY A 70 14.45 -13.57 1.56
C GLY A 70 13.53 -13.09 0.44
N ASP A 71 12.47 -12.40 0.84
CA ASP A 71 11.53 -11.73 -0.03
C ASP A 71 11.44 -10.24 0.30
N ALA A 72 11.20 -9.44 -0.73
CA ALA A 72 10.82 -8.04 -0.59
C ALA A 72 9.49 -7.80 -1.30
N VAL A 73 8.60 -7.04 -0.67
CA VAL A 73 7.29 -6.68 -1.24
C VAL A 73 7.10 -5.18 -1.12
N LEU A 74 6.83 -4.52 -2.24
CA LEU A 74 6.46 -3.11 -2.27
C LEU A 74 4.97 -3.01 -2.55
N ILE A 75 4.25 -2.25 -1.71
CA ILE A 75 2.81 -2.00 -1.84
C ILE A 75 2.61 -0.50 -1.94
N PHE A 76 1.99 -0.04 -3.03
CA PHE A 76 1.67 1.36 -3.25
C PHE A 76 0.16 1.57 -3.28
N VAL A 77 -0.31 2.60 -2.57
CA VAL A 77 -1.74 2.94 -2.52
C VAL A 77 -1.93 4.43 -2.25
N THR A 78 -2.92 5.05 -2.88
CA THR A 78 -3.29 6.43 -2.56
C THR A 78 -4.16 6.48 -1.31
N GLU A 79 -3.89 7.44 -0.42
CA GLU A 79 -4.68 7.65 0.79
C GLU A 79 -4.89 9.13 1.07
N ASP A 80 -5.98 9.45 1.77
CA ASP A 80 -6.16 10.74 2.42
C ASP A 80 -5.40 10.80 3.74
N PHE A 81 -4.60 11.84 3.93
CA PHE A 81 -3.67 11.98 5.03
C PHE A 81 -3.75 13.38 5.62
N SER A 82 -3.67 13.49 6.95
CA SER A 82 -3.62 14.77 7.65
C SER A 82 -2.20 15.33 7.58
N ALA A 83 -2.01 16.53 7.03
CA ALA A 83 -0.71 17.20 7.02
C ALA A 83 -0.23 17.52 8.45
N GLN A 84 -1.15 17.95 9.32
CA GLN A 84 -0.85 18.38 10.68
C GLN A 84 -0.60 17.20 11.62
N LYS A 85 -1.47 16.18 11.60
CA LYS A 85 -1.40 15.02 12.51
C LYS A 85 -0.53 13.90 11.96
N GLN A 86 -0.28 13.90 10.64
CA GLN A 86 0.49 12.89 9.93
C GLN A 86 -0.03 11.45 10.17
N VAL A 87 -1.33 11.32 9.97
CA VAL A 87 -2.09 10.07 10.05
C VAL A 87 -3.09 9.99 8.90
N LYS A 88 -3.53 8.78 8.56
CA LYS A 88 -4.65 8.57 7.64
C LYS A 88 -5.90 9.27 8.16
N LEU A 89 -6.67 9.89 7.26
CA LEU A 89 -7.95 10.50 7.57
C LEU A 89 -9.08 9.47 7.45
N ASP A 90 -9.89 9.35 8.51
CA ASP A 90 -11.10 8.52 8.50
C ASP A 90 -12.29 9.25 7.83
N ARG A 91 -12.31 10.58 7.92
CA ARG A 91 -13.35 11.47 7.34
C ARG A 91 -12.67 12.61 6.57
N PRO A 92 -12.11 12.34 5.38
CA PRO A 92 -11.34 13.34 4.64
C PRO A 92 -12.16 14.58 4.26
N ASP A 93 -13.46 14.42 3.98
CA ASP A 93 -14.36 15.52 3.61
C ASP A 93 -14.54 16.57 4.73
N GLU A 94 -14.20 16.24 5.98
CA GLU A 94 -14.26 17.13 7.14
C GLU A 94 -12.92 17.75 7.53
N ALA A 95 -11.82 17.33 6.91
CA ALA A 95 -10.49 17.80 7.27
C ALA A 95 -10.12 19.14 6.62
N GLY A 96 -10.88 19.59 5.62
CA GLY A 96 -10.62 20.86 4.92
C GLY A 96 -9.19 20.92 4.38
N ASP A 97 -8.49 22.02 4.65
CA ASP A 97 -7.12 22.26 4.16
C ASP A 97 -6.06 21.35 4.82
N ASP A 98 -6.41 20.56 5.84
CA ASP A 98 -5.51 19.56 6.43
C ASP A 98 -5.43 18.28 5.58
N ALA A 99 -6.36 18.05 4.66
CA ALA A 99 -6.39 16.87 3.81
C ALA A 99 -5.35 16.95 2.69
N VAL A 100 -4.42 16.00 2.69
CA VAL A 100 -3.43 15.80 1.63
C VAL A 100 -3.58 14.40 1.04
N LYS A 101 -3.70 14.32 -0.29
CA LYS A 101 -3.61 13.05 -1.01
C LYS A 101 -2.14 12.62 -1.05
N VAL A 102 -1.84 11.45 -0.51
CA VAL A 102 -0.50 10.86 -0.53
C VAL A 102 -0.49 9.57 -1.34
N LEU A 103 0.62 9.31 -2.01
CA LEU A 103 1.00 7.95 -2.41
C LEU A 103 1.76 7.33 -1.24
N LYS A 104 1.12 6.37 -0.58
CA LYS A 104 1.74 5.58 0.48
C LYS A 104 2.49 4.41 -0.13
N LEU A 105 3.77 4.27 0.23
CA LEU A 105 4.52 3.03 0.09
C LEU A 105 4.47 2.27 1.42
N ASN A 106 4.32 0.95 1.34
CA ASN A 106 4.73 -0.01 2.36
C ASN A 106 5.74 -0.98 1.73
N ALA A 107 7.01 -0.88 2.13
CA ALA A 107 8.10 -1.75 1.70
C ALA A 107 8.39 -2.78 2.80
N LEU A 108 8.15 -4.05 2.52
CA LEU A 108 8.44 -5.17 3.41
C LEU A 108 9.70 -5.89 2.96
N ARG A 109 10.52 -6.33 3.93
CA ARG A 109 11.61 -7.28 3.74
C ARG A 109 11.48 -8.38 4.78
N ASN A 110 11.44 -9.64 4.34
CA ASN A 110 11.50 -10.80 5.20
C ASN A 110 12.73 -11.64 4.84
N PHE A 111 13.51 -12.02 5.84
CA PHE A 111 14.70 -12.85 5.68
C PHE A 111 15.05 -13.49 7.03
N ASN A 112 15.93 -14.47 7.03
CA ASN A 112 16.38 -15.13 8.27
C ASN A 112 17.86 -14.89 8.49
N THR A 113 18.29 -14.67 9.74
CA THR A 113 19.68 -14.80 10.14
C THR A 113 19.83 -16.07 10.99
N GLY A 114 20.18 -17.18 10.35
CA GLY A 114 20.10 -18.51 10.99
C GLY A 114 18.65 -18.87 11.33
N VAL A 115 18.35 -19.07 12.62
CA VAL A 115 16.99 -19.39 13.08
C VAL A 115 16.12 -18.15 13.35
N TYR A 116 16.70 -16.95 13.31
CA TYR A 116 16.02 -15.71 13.68
C TYR A 116 15.32 -15.10 12.45
N PRO A 117 13.99 -15.10 12.38
CA PRO A 117 13.26 -14.43 11.31
C PRO A 117 13.27 -12.92 11.56
N TYR A 118 13.60 -12.16 10.52
CA TYR A 118 13.48 -10.71 10.47
C TYR A 118 12.29 -10.35 9.61
N THR A 119 11.40 -9.53 10.16
CA THR A 119 10.36 -8.82 9.39
C THR A 119 10.61 -7.34 9.54
N VAL A 120 10.93 -6.68 8.43
CA VAL A 120 11.14 -5.23 8.38
C VAL A 120 10.09 -4.61 7.49
N MET A 121 9.50 -3.51 7.94
CA MET A 121 8.51 -2.76 7.16
C MET A 121 8.78 -1.27 7.27
N THR A 122 8.95 -0.62 6.11
CA THR A 122 9.05 0.84 5.96
C THR A 122 7.84 1.39 5.25
N SER A 123 7.24 2.44 5.80
CA SER A 123 6.17 3.19 5.16
C SER A 123 6.63 4.61 4.85
N ALA A 124 6.37 5.09 3.63
CA ALA A 124 6.62 6.47 3.22
C ALA A 124 5.31 7.11 2.72
N PHE A 125 5.03 8.33 3.16
CA PHE A 125 3.78 9.06 2.87
C PHE A 125 4.09 10.31 2.04
N THR A 126 4.18 10.13 0.73
CA THR A 126 4.62 11.19 -0.20
C THR A 126 3.41 11.87 -0.84
N PRO A 127 3.27 13.21 -0.78
CA PRO A 127 2.18 13.92 -1.42
C PRO A 127 2.12 13.68 -2.94
N VAL A 128 0.92 13.51 -3.47
CA VAL A 128 0.68 13.42 -4.93
C VAL A 128 0.92 14.78 -5.58
N TYR A 129 0.39 15.85 -4.96
CA TYR A 129 0.52 17.23 -5.44
C TYR A 129 1.76 17.90 -4.83
N ARG A 130 2.92 17.64 -5.45
CA ARG A 130 4.23 18.09 -4.96
C ARG A 130 4.49 19.59 -5.11
N ASP A 131 3.71 20.28 -5.93
CA ASP A 131 3.71 21.73 -6.03
C ASP A 131 3.17 22.40 -4.75
N LEU A 132 2.20 21.77 -4.08
CA LEU A 132 1.66 22.23 -2.80
C LEU A 132 2.44 21.68 -1.61
N HIS A 133 2.83 20.41 -1.67
CA HIS A 133 3.56 19.72 -0.61
C HIS A 133 4.79 19.00 -1.19
N PRO A 134 5.95 19.66 -1.30
CA PRO A 134 7.06 19.18 -2.11
C PRO A 134 7.82 17.97 -1.57
N LYS A 135 7.55 17.53 -0.34
CA LYS A 135 8.36 16.55 0.39
C LYS A 135 7.50 15.49 1.05
N THR A 136 8.08 14.31 1.23
CA THR A 136 7.46 13.23 2.02
C THR A 136 7.16 13.71 3.44
N LEU A 137 5.91 13.54 3.87
CA LEU A 137 5.43 14.08 5.14
C LEU A 137 5.89 13.23 6.33
N LYS A 138 5.94 11.92 6.14
CA LYS A 138 6.25 10.96 7.19
C LYS A 138 6.94 9.73 6.62
N ILE A 139 7.87 9.18 7.38
CA ILE A 139 8.45 7.85 7.16
C ILE A 139 8.41 7.09 8.49
N THR A 140 8.07 5.81 8.47
CA THR A 140 8.13 4.93 9.64
C THR A 140 8.74 3.60 9.27
N THR A 141 9.64 3.09 10.09
CA THR A 141 10.22 1.75 9.91
C THR A 141 10.10 0.96 11.20
N SER A 142 9.64 -0.28 11.10
CA SER A 142 9.65 -1.24 12.20
C SER A 142 10.43 -2.49 11.82
N VAL A 143 11.21 -2.99 12.76
CA VAL A 143 11.97 -4.25 12.68
C VAL A 143 11.48 -5.14 13.81
N GLN A 144 11.09 -6.37 13.45
CA GLN A 144 10.71 -7.41 14.41
C GLN A 144 11.53 -8.66 14.17
N GLU A 145 12.15 -9.16 15.23
CA GLU A 145 12.92 -10.39 15.25
C GLU A 145 12.94 -10.97 16.67
N TRP A 146 13.53 -12.15 16.88
CA TRP A 146 13.42 -12.86 18.16
C TRP A 146 14.24 -12.27 19.32
N CYS A 147 15.31 -11.54 19.05
CA CYS A 147 16.09 -10.85 20.09
C CYS A 147 15.34 -9.61 20.61
N GLY A 148 14.60 -8.89 19.76
CA GLY A 148 13.84 -7.71 20.12
C GLY A 148 13.30 -6.93 18.93
N HIS A 149 12.82 -5.72 19.21
CA HIS A 149 12.19 -4.86 18.21
C HIS A 149 12.92 -3.51 18.13
N ALA A 150 12.86 -2.89 16.95
CA ALA A 150 13.24 -1.50 16.75
C ALA A 150 12.17 -0.77 15.94
N PHE A 151 12.01 0.52 16.22
CA PHE A 151 11.10 1.42 15.51
C PHE A 151 11.77 2.77 15.30
N VAL A 152 11.64 3.33 14.12
CA VAL A 152 12.05 4.70 13.81
C VAL A 152 10.94 5.41 13.04
N GLN A 153 10.73 6.69 13.36
CA GLN A 153 9.76 7.54 12.70
C GLN A 153 10.40 8.89 12.39
N LEU A 154 10.25 9.34 11.15
CA LEU A 154 10.61 10.67 10.68
C LEU A 154 9.31 11.42 10.38
N ASN A 155 9.14 12.60 10.98
CA ASN A 155 8.02 13.49 10.72
C ASN A 155 8.56 14.80 10.13
N LEU A 156 8.09 15.21 8.95
CA LEU A 156 8.43 16.51 8.39
C LEU A 156 7.69 17.59 9.17
N GLN A 157 8.40 18.45 9.90
CA GLN A 157 7.84 19.56 10.64
C GLN A 157 8.76 20.78 10.51
N ASP A 158 8.18 21.95 10.21
CA ASP A 158 8.92 23.22 10.09
C ASP A 158 10.13 23.14 9.13
N GLY A 159 9.98 22.35 8.06
CA GLY A 159 11.02 22.13 7.04
C GLY A 159 12.15 21.20 7.46
N ARG A 160 12.09 20.55 8.63
CA ARG A 160 13.06 19.56 9.11
C ARG A 160 12.40 18.22 9.40
N TYR A 161 13.17 17.15 9.46
CA TYR A 161 12.64 15.84 9.88
C TYR A 161 12.92 15.62 11.36
N ARG A 162 11.88 15.57 12.19
CA ARG A 162 11.98 15.12 13.57
C ARG A 162 12.01 13.60 13.60
N VAL A 163 13.03 13.05 14.23
CA VAL A 163 13.28 11.61 14.36
C VAL A 163 12.90 11.16 15.77
N HIS A 164 12.10 10.11 15.86
CA HIS A 164 11.90 9.33 17.07
C HIS A 164 12.32 7.89 16.80
N GLN A 165 13.26 7.39 17.58
CA GLN A 165 13.76 6.01 17.51
C GLN A 165 13.57 5.34 18.86
N TYR A 166 13.12 4.09 18.85
CA TYR A 166 13.05 3.20 20.00
C TYR A 166 13.68 1.87 19.61
N SER A 167 14.63 1.37 20.38
CA SER A 167 15.34 0.14 20.02
C SER A 167 15.69 -0.69 21.24
N TYR A 168 15.49 -2.00 21.11
CA TYR A 168 15.97 -2.99 22.05
C TYR A 168 17.50 -3.05 22.14
N PHE A 169 18.23 -2.72 21.08
CA PHE A 169 19.68 -2.89 21.00
C PHE A 169 20.42 -1.74 21.68
N GLU A 170 21.32 -2.07 22.63
CA GLU A 170 22.05 -1.09 23.46
C GLU A 170 22.78 0.00 22.66
N SER A 171 23.44 -0.36 21.56
CA SER A 171 24.18 0.58 20.71
C SER A 171 23.28 1.56 19.97
N GLU A 172 22.01 1.20 19.76
CA GLU A 172 21.01 2.04 19.12
C GLU A 172 20.28 2.85 20.19
N GLY A 173 19.58 2.15 21.09
CA GLY A 173 18.77 2.72 22.15
C GLY A 173 17.68 3.67 21.66
N ASP A 174 17.04 4.33 22.61
CA ASP A 174 16.03 5.34 22.34
C ASP A 174 16.69 6.67 21.97
N ARG A 175 16.23 7.31 20.88
CA ARG A 175 16.79 8.58 20.40
C ARG A 175 15.70 9.52 19.92
N VAL A 176 15.94 10.81 20.14
CA VAL A 176 15.21 11.90 19.50
C VAL A 176 16.23 12.80 18.82
N ALA A 177 16.01 13.12 17.56
CA ALA A 177 16.90 13.98 16.77
C ALA A 177 16.11 14.86 15.81
N GLU A 178 16.75 15.89 15.27
CA GLU A 178 16.25 16.63 14.11
C GLU A 178 17.29 16.53 12.99
N LEU A 179 16.83 16.21 11.79
CA LEU A 179 17.65 16.17 10.59
C LEU A 179 17.33 17.39 9.74
N GLU A 180 18.39 18.00 9.21
CA GLU A 180 18.28 19.08 8.24
C GLU A 180 17.50 18.66 7.01
N ASN A 181 17.00 19.67 6.29
CA ASN A 181 16.13 19.45 5.16
C ASN A 181 16.88 18.82 3.97
N ALA A 182 16.78 17.51 3.80
CA ALA A 182 17.31 16.77 2.66
C ALA A 182 16.27 15.78 2.11
N ILE A 183 16.56 15.17 0.96
CA ILE A 183 15.66 14.18 0.33
C ILE A 183 15.82 12.86 1.09
N PRO A 184 14.76 12.28 1.68
CA PRO A 184 14.86 10.94 2.23
C PRO A 184 15.08 9.91 1.12
N GLU A 185 16.02 8.99 1.29
CA GLU A 185 16.24 7.90 0.32
C GLU A 185 14.96 7.06 0.11
N ASP A 186 14.19 6.86 1.18
CA ASP A 186 12.90 6.16 1.16
C ASP A 186 11.84 6.84 0.26
N GLU A 187 12.00 8.13 -0.07
CA GLU A 187 11.13 8.90 -0.99
C GLU A 187 11.36 8.55 -2.48
N ILE A 188 12.50 7.95 -2.83
CA ILE A 188 12.84 7.64 -4.23
C ILE A 188 11.78 6.73 -4.86
N TRP A 189 11.32 5.73 -4.12
CA TRP A 189 10.37 4.73 -4.60
C TRP A 189 9.01 5.31 -4.99
N THR A 190 8.47 6.20 -4.16
CA THR A 190 7.21 6.90 -4.47
C THR A 190 7.43 7.94 -5.57
N THR A 191 8.59 8.61 -5.60
CA THR A 191 8.93 9.56 -6.67
C THR A 191 8.92 8.91 -8.04
N ILE A 192 9.49 7.70 -8.19
CA ILE A 192 9.46 6.95 -9.46
C ILE A 192 8.02 6.71 -9.94
N ARG A 193 7.08 6.41 -9.03
CA ARG A 193 5.67 6.16 -9.38
C ARG A 193 4.88 7.44 -9.66
N LEU A 194 5.22 8.53 -8.98
CA LEU A 194 4.57 9.82 -9.16
C LEU A 194 5.03 10.50 -10.44
N ASN A 195 6.34 10.64 -10.61
CA ASN A 195 6.99 11.24 -11.76
C ASN A 195 8.49 10.86 -11.78
N PRO A 196 8.93 9.91 -12.63
CA PRO A 196 10.33 9.50 -12.67
C PRO A 196 11.28 10.62 -13.10
N ASP A 197 10.82 11.60 -13.89
CA ASP A 197 11.64 12.75 -14.31
C ASP A 197 11.89 13.75 -13.16
N ALA A 198 11.17 13.62 -12.04
CA ALA A 198 11.38 14.42 -10.84
C ALA A 198 12.51 13.88 -9.94
N LEU A 199 13.14 12.76 -10.31
CA LEU A 199 14.28 12.25 -9.57
C LEU A 199 15.47 13.22 -9.62
N PRO A 200 16.16 13.44 -8.49
CA PRO A 200 17.36 14.24 -8.49
C PRO A 200 18.44 13.60 -9.38
N THR A 201 19.18 14.44 -10.11
CA THR A 201 20.33 14.03 -10.91
C THR A 201 21.60 14.75 -10.44
N GLY A 202 22.77 14.14 -10.66
CA GLY A 202 24.05 14.66 -10.18
C GLY A 202 24.33 14.34 -8.70
N GLU A 203 25.12 15.19 -8.05
CA GLU A 203 25.44 15.06 -6.63
C GLU A 203 24.32 15.70 -5.78
N VAL A 204 23.71 14.91 -4.90
CA VAL A 204 22.66 15.36 -3.99
C VAL A 204 22.86 14.85 -2.58
N SER A 205 22.42 15.66 -1.60
CA SER A 205 22.38 15.26 -0.20
C SER A 205 21.08 14.52 0.11
N MET A 206 21.18 13.37 0.77
CA MET A 206 20.04 12.55 1.15
C MET A 206 20.09 12.17 2.63
N ILE A 207 18.91 12.01 3.23
CA ILE A 207 18.77 11.30 4.50
C ILE A 207 18.81 9.81 4.18
N PRO A 208 19.76 9.04 4.74
CA PRO A 208 19.84 7.60 4.49
C PRO A 208 18.52 6.90 4.77
N GLY A 209 18.22 5.87 3.99
CA GLY A 209 17.05 5.03 4.20
C GLY A 209 17.02 4.49 5.63
N THR A 210 15.82 4.38 6.18
CA THR A 210 15.61 3.83 7.51
C THR A 210 15.72 2.29 7.56
N LEU A 211 16.12 1.68 6.44
CA LEU A 211 16.10 0.25 6.12
C LEU A 211 17.47 -0.28 5.70
#